data_AF-A0A1I3XK94-F1
#
_entry.id   AF-A0A1I3XK94-F1
#
_cell.length_a   1.000
_cell.length_b   1.000
_cell.length_c   1.000
_cell.angle_alpha   90.00
_cell.angle_beta   90.00
_cell.angle_gamma   90.00
#
_symmetry.space_group_name_H-M   'P 1'
#
loop_
_entity.id
_entity.type
_entity.pdbx_description
1 polymer ?
#
loop_
_entity_poly.entity_id
_entity_poly.type
_entity_poly.pdbx_seq_one_letter_code
_entity_poly.pdbx_strand_id
1 'polypeptide(L)'
;MVAPCEPPSAAREVRGVKPHPLPKTVAPLPDELLSGWLSRLAAANYCDDAELLAHIEIDTTHGTSLDFNIDAAAAAKIANAARIDPDVVRSLTFPAMATREASLTAQIPFQHCLQCSREGLSLKHWRRAWAFDCQVCGTRLVPTLGKASGEQMPEKLINRARNGAARLEYAARLRSSKQLRRAMRAVTFAISLKAFRGDPLHALQGHRLEVRLFCLAAIDAAQSRPLVKAAISSSGIDDYARVALLRAFDKEPRLLAAVDYIARQRAKSIGAMAVESHN
;
A
#
# COMPACT_ATOMS: atom_id res chain seq x y z
N MET A 1 -65.36 2.39 -48.08
CA MET A 1 -64.38 1.30 -48.23
C MET A 1 -63.06 1.81 -47.66
N VAL A 2 -62.70 1.35 -46.47
CA VAL A 2 -61.49 1.76 -45.73
C VAL A 2 -60.47 0.63 -45.86
N ALA A 3 -59.25 0.95 -46.29
CA ALA A 3 -58.17 -0.01 -46.47
C ALA A 3 -57.65 -0.55 -45.11
N PRO A 4 -57.17 -1.80 -45.02
CA PRO A 4 -56.60 -2.32 -43.78
C PRO A 4 -55.17 -1.81 -43.59
N CYS A 5 -54.88 -1.28 -42.40
CA CYS A 5 -53.52 -0.95 -41.95
C CYS A 5 -52.70 -2.23 -41.73
N GLU A 6 -51.52 -2.30 -42.32
CA GLU A 6 -50.52 -3.33 -41.99
C GLU A 6 -49.98 -3.16 -40.56
N PRO A 7 -49.69 -4.25 -39.84
CA PRO A 7 -49.10 -4.18 -38.51
C PRO A 7 -47.61 -3.82 -38.59
N PRO A 8 -47.06 -3.11 -37.59
CA PRO A 8 -45.66 -2.71 -37.59
C PRO A 8 -44.74 -3.93 -37.45
N SER A 9 -43.76 -3.99 -38.34
CA SER A 9 -42.65 -4.95 -38.34
C SER A 9 -41.97 -5.01 -36.98
N ALA A 10 -41.85 -6.21 -36.43
CA ALA A 10 -41.18 -6.48 -35.17
C ALA A 10 -39.74 -5.94 -35.23
N ALA A 11 -39.41 -5.06 -34.26
CA ALA A 11 -38.06 -4.59 -34.04
C ALA A 11 -37.13 -5.80 -33.90
N ARG A 12 -36.19 -5.91 -34.85
CA ARG A 12 -35.16 -6.92 -34.87
C ARG A 12 -34.30 -6.76 -33.62
N GLU A 13 -34.55 -7.61 -32.63
CA GLU A 13 -33.76 -7.73 -31.42
C GLU A 13 -32.30 -7.95 -31.84
N VAL A 14 -31.47 -6.92 -31.67
CA VAL A 14 -30.03 -7.02 -31.88
C VAL A 14 -29.52 -7.98 -30.83
N ARG A 15 -29.35 -9.25 -31.20
CA ARG A 15 -28.59 -10.21 -30.39
C ARG A 15 -27.23 -9.58 -30.16
N GLY A 16 -27.01 -9.06 -28.95
CA GLY A 16 -25.69 -8.64 -28.51
C GLY A 16 -24.72 -9.77 -28.79
N VAL A 17 -23.71 -9.50 -29.61
CA VAL A 17 -22.66 -10.47 -29.92
C VAL A 17 -22.02 -10.80 -28.58
N LYS A 18 -22.20 -12.03 -28.08
CA LYS A 18 -21.48 -12.45 -26.88
C LYS A 18 -19.99 -12.33 -27.19
N PRO A 19 -19.18 -11.65 -26.36
CA PRO A 19 -17.76 -11.51 -26.62
C PRO A 19 -17.14 -12.90 -26.80
N HIS A 20 -16.38 -13.05 -27.88
CA HIS A 20 -15.81 -14.36 -28.22
C HIS A 20 -14.74 -14.73 -27.19
N PRO A 21 -14.64 -16.01 -26.79
CA PRO A 21 -13.59 -16.46 -25.88
C PRO A 21 -12.19 -16.11 -26.42
N LEU A 22 -11.26 -15.82 -25.50
CA LEU A 22 -9.89 -15.46 -25.86
C LEU A 22 -9.13 -16.67 -26.42
N PRO A 23 -8.28 -16.50 -27.44
CA PRO A 23 -7.50 -17.61 -27.99
C PRO A 23 -6.63 -18.31 -26.93
N LYS A 24 -5.95 -17.53 -26.07
CA LYS A 24 -5.09 -18.03 -25.01
C LYS A 24 -5.61 -17.61 -23.64
N THR A 25 -5.37 -18.48 -22.66
CA THR A 25 -5.78 -18.31 -21.27
C THR A 25 -4.58 -18.58 -20.37
N VAL A 26 -4.49 -17.85 -19.25
CA VAL A 26 -3.43 -18.03 -18.24
C VAL A 26 -4.05 -18.35 -16.89
N ALA A 27 -3.48 -19.32 -16.19
CA ALA A 27 -3.93 -19.69 -14.86
C ALA A 27 -3.65 -18.53 -13.87
N PRO A 28 -4.65 -18.08 -13.09
CA PRO A 28 -4.42 -17.14 -12.02
C PRO A 28 -3.57 -17.76 -10.90
N LEU A 29 -2.76 -16.94 -10.24
CA LEU A 29 -1.91 -17.37 -9.14
C LEU A 29 -2.50 -16.97 -7.78
N PRO A 30 -2.13 -17.69 -6.69
CA PRO A 30 -2.48 -17.27 -5.34
C PRO A 30 -1.99 -15.86 -5.04
N ASP A 31 -2.83 -15.07 -4.37
CA ASP A 31 -2.58 -13.66 -4.01
C ASP A 31 -2.43 -12.70 -5.21
N GLU A 32 -2.65 -13.15 -6.45
CA GLU A 32 -2.62 -12.28 -7.62
C GLU A 32 -3.79 -11.30 -7.64
N LEU A 33 -3.50 -10.06 -8.05
CA LEU A 33 -4.50 -9.02 -8.27
C LEU A 33 -5.19 -9.22 -9.62
N LEU A 34 -6.47 -8.88 -9.69
CA LEU A 34 -7.25 -8.95 -10.92
C LEU A 34 -6.58 -8.15 -12.05
N SER A 35 -6.11 -6.92 -11.76
CA SER A 35 -5.36 -6.13 -12.73
C SER A 35 -4.10 -6.84 -13.25
N GLY A 36 -3.28 -7.41 -12.37
CA GLY A 36 -2.07 -8.13 -12.76
C GLY A 36 -2.35 -9.37 -13.61
N TRP A 37 -3.36 -10.14 -13.24
CA TRP A 37 -3.79 -11.30 -14.01
C TRP A 37 -4.33 -10.90 -15.39
N LEU A 38 -5.10 -9.81 -15.48
CA LEU A 38 -5.58 -9.27 -16.76
C LEU A 38 -4.43 -8.81 -17.64
N SER A 39 -3.41 -8.13 -17.10
CA SER A 39 -2.23 -7.75 -17.89
C SER A 39 -1.46 -8.97 -18.42
N ARG A 40 -1.35 -10.05 -17.62
CA ARG A 40 -0.77 -11.32 -18.10
C ARG A 40 -1.64 -12.00 -19.16
N LEU A 41 -2.95 -11.93 -19.02
CA LEU A 41 -3.90 -12.46 -20.00
C LEU A 41 -3.83 -11.68 -21.32
N ALA A 42 -3.72 -10.35 -21.28
CA ALA A 42 -3.52 -9.49 -22.43
C ALA A 42 -2.21 -9.82 -23.14
N ALA A 43 -1.10 -9.84 -22.39
CA ALA A 43 0.22 -10.18 -22.92
C ALA A 43 0.26 -11.57 -23.58
N ALA A 44 -0.42 -12.57 -23.00
CA ALA A 44 -0.52 -13.90 -23.59
C ALA A 44 -1.24 -13.89 -24.95
N ASN A 45 -2.21 -13.00 -25.13
CA ASN A 45 -2.97 -12.81 -26.37
C ASN A 45 -2.39 -11.74 -27.31
N TYR A 46 -1.20 -11.20 -27.00
CA TYR A 46 -0.51 -10.17 -27.79
C TYR A 46 -1.31 -8.88 -27.98
N CYS A 47 -2.12 -8.52 -26.97
CA CYS A 47 -2.82 -7.24 -26.91
C CYS A 47 -2.43 -6.48 -25.64
N ASP A 48 -2.77 -5.20 -25.58
CA ASP A 48 -2.68 -4.42 -24.35
C ASP A 48 -3.94 -4.56 -23.47
N ASP A 49 -3.85 -4.04 -22.24
CA ASP A 49 -4.92 -4.12 -21.26
C ASP A 49 -6.21 -3.46 -21.76
N ALA A 50 -6.11 -2.33 -22.50
CA ALA A 50 -7.26 -1.59 -22.99
C ALA A 50 -7.95 -2.34 -24.15
N GLU A 51 -7.18 -2.91 -25.07
CA GLU A 51 -7.67 -3.75 -26.16
C GLU A 51 -8.38 -4.99 -25.62
N LEU A 52 -7.79 -5.66 -24.61
CA LEU A 52 -8.41 -6.79 -23.93
C LEU A 52 -9.76 -6.41 -23.31
N LEU A 53 -9.79 -5.33 -22.54
CA LEU A 53 -10.98 -4.88 -21.82
C LEU A 53 -12.09 -4.40 -22.78
N ALA A 54 -11.71 -3.73 -23.87
CA ALA A 54 -12.63 -3.37 -24.95
C ALA A 54 -13.25 -4.60 -25.62
N HIS A 55 -12.45 -5.63 -25.90
CA HIS A 55 -12.93 -6.90 -26.47
C HIS A 55 -13.91 -7.63 -25.54
N ILE A 56 -13.67 -7.59 -24.22
CA ILE A 56 -14.54 -8.20 -23.20
C ILE A 56 -15.76 -7.31 -22.88
N GLU A 57 -15.81 -6.09 -23.42
CA GLU A 57 -16.83 -5.08 -23.16
C GLU A 57 -16.95 -4.72 -21.66
N ILE A 58 -15.80 -4.49 -21.02
CA ILE A 58 -15.72 -3.94 -19.67
C ILE A 58 -15.40 -2.45 -19.77
N ASP A 59 -16.29 -1.59 -19.27
CA ASP A 59 -15.98 -0.18 -19.07
C ASP A 59 -15.03 -0.04 -17.88
N THR A 60 -13.79 0.36 -18.16
CA THR A 60 -12.73 0.49 -17.17
C THR A 60 -12.24 1.91 -17.02
N THR A 61 -13.14 2.88 -17.04
CA THR A 61 -12.86 4.27 -16.61
C THR A 61 -12.04 4.37 -15.32
N HIS A 62 -11.93 3.30 -14.52
CA HIS A 62 -11.03 3.19 -13.37
C HIS A 62 -10.31 1.82 -13.25
N GLY A 63 -9.45 1.41 -14.20
CA GLY A 63 -8.82 0.06 -14.21
C GLY A 63 -8.20 -0.48 -12.89
N THR A 64 -7.70 0.39 -11.98
CA THR A 64 -7.23 -0.03 -10.65
C THR A 64 -8.33 -0.26 -9.61
N SER A 65 -9.56 0.20 -9.85
CA SER A 65 -10.72 -0.06 -9.00
C SER A 65 -11.18 -1.52 -9.07
N LEU A 66 -10.87 -2.20 -10.19
CA LEU A 66 -11.19 -3.62 -10.39
C LEU A 66 -10.55 -4.51 -9.32
N ASP A 67 -9.37 -4.13 -8.81
CA ASP A 67 -8.71 -4.84 -7.71
C ASP A 67 -9.54 -4.85 -6.42
N PHE A 68 -10.42 -3.87 -6.22
CA PHE A 68 -11.16 -3.67 -4.97
C PHE A 68 -12.63 -4.05 -5.08
N ASN A 69 -13.20 -3.94 -6.29
CA ASN A 69 -14.57 -4.32 -6.54
C ASN A 69 -14.77 -4.65 -8.02
N ILE A 70 -15.51 -5.73 -8.27
CA ILE A 70 -16.01 -6.09 -9.58
C ILE A 70 -17.45 -6.55 -9.41
N ASP A 71 -18.35 -6.03 -10.25
CA ASP A 71 -19.73 -6.48 -10.24
C ASP A 71 -19.88 -7.87 -10.87
N ALA A 72 -21.02 -8.52 -10.63
CA ALA A 72 -21.27 -9.87 -11.11
C ALA A 72 -21.30 -9.98 -12.64
N ALA A 73 -21.75 -8.94 -13.34
CA ALA A 73 -21.84 -8.95 -14.80
C ALA A 73 -20.43 -8.83 -15.43
N ALA A 74 -19.60 -7.93 -14.92
CA ALA A 74 -18.21 -7.79 -15.32
C ALA A 74 -17.41 -9.07 -15.02
N ALA A 75 -17.59 -9.66 -13.83
CA ALA A 75 -16.95 -10.93 -13.48
C ALA A 75 -17.37 -12.06 -14.43
N ALA A 76 -18.65 -12.15 -14.80
CA ALA A 76 -19.15 -13.16 -15.74
C ALA A 76 -18.59 -12.95 -17.15
N LYS A 77 -18.48 -11.70 -17.63
CA LYS A 77 -17.88 -11.39 -18.94
C LYS A 77 -16.41 -11.82 -19.00
N ILE A 78 -15.62 -11.46 -17.98
CA ILE A 78 -14.20 -11.86 -17.88
C ILE A 78 -14.07 -13.38 -17.79
N ALA A 79 -14.88 -14.03 -16.95
CA ALA A 79 -14.87 -15.48 -16.78
C ALA A 79 -15.20 -16.23 -18.07
N ASN A 80 -16.20 -15.78 -18.82
CA ASN A 80 -16.57 -16.34 -20.12
C ASN A 80 -15.44 -16.16 -21.15
N ALA A 81 -14.84 -14.96 -21.21
CA ALA A 81 -13.74 -14.67 -22.11
C ALA A 81 -12.51 -15.56 -21.82
N ALA A 82 -12.19 -15.74 -20.54
CA ALA A 82 -11.04 -16.52 -20.09
C ALA A 82 -11.33 -18.02 -19.85
N ARG A 83 -12.57 -18.48 -20.06
CA ARG A 83 -13.02 -19.87 -19.81
C ARG A 83 -12.68 -20.38 -18.40
N ILE A 84 -12.90 -19.56 -17.39
CA ILE A 84 -12.73 -19.92 -15.97
C ILE A 84 -14.01 -19.67 -15.19
N ASP A 85 -14.05 -20.14 -13.94
CA ASP A 85 -15.17 -19.88 -13.05
C ASP A 85 -15.23 -18.39 -12.64
N PRO A 86 -16.40 -17.73 -12.69
CA PRO A 86 -16.58 -16.36 -12.17
C PRO A 86 -16.16 -16.17 -10.71
N ASP A 87 -16.24 -17.21 -9.87
CA ASP A 87 -15.77 -17.19 -8.49
C ASP A 87 -14.24 -17.03 -8.44
N VAL A 88 -13.51 -17.62 -9.39
CA VAL A 88 -12.06 -17.45 -9.51
C VAL A 88 -11.73 -16.00 -9.87
N VAL A 89 -12.46 -15.36 -10.79
CA VAL A 89 -12.27 -13.94 -11.11
C VAL A 89 -12.50 -13.06 -9.88
N ARG A 90 -13.61 -13.31 -9.15
CA ARG A 90 -13.90 -12.58 -7.90
C ARG A 90 -12.84 -12.83 -6.82
N SER A 91 -12.21 -14.01 -6.81
CA SER A 91 -11.12 -14.30 -5.89
C SER A 91 -9.84 -13.49 -6.15
N LEU A 92 -9.70 -12.84 -7.30
CA LEU A 92 -8.55 -11.99 -7.65
C LEU A 92 -8.70 -10.55 -7.14
N THR A 93 -9.87 -10.16 -6.64
CA THR A 93 -10.08 -8.87 -5.99
C THR A 93 -9.80 -8.95 -4.48
N PHE A 94 -9.66 -7.81 -3.82
CA PHE A 94 -9.61 -7.77 -2.37
C PHE A 94 -10.95 -8.24 -1.79
N PRO A 95 -10.94 -9.15 -0.80
CA PRO A 95 -12.16 -9.49 -0.09
C PRO A 95 -12.68 -8.28 0.69
N ALA A 96 -13.91 -8.37 1.19
CA ALA A 96 -14.44 -7.37 2.12
C ALA A 96 -13.50 -7.23 3.33
N MET A 97 -12.94 -6.04 3.49
CA MET A 97 -11.98 -5.71 4.55
C MET A 97 -12.65 -4.89 5.65
N ALA A 98 -12.20 -5.07 6.89
CA ALA A 98 -12.53 -4.13 7.95
C ALA A 98 -11.96 -2.74 7.61
N THR A 99 -12.64 -1.65 7.99
CA THR A 99 -12.27 -0.26 7.66
C THR A 99 -10.78 0.05 7.93
N ARG A 100 -10.22 -0.48 9.01
CA ARG A 100 -8.81 -0.27 9.39
C ARG A 100 -7.83 -1.00 8.48
N GLU A 101 -8.18 -2.21 8.07
CA GLU A 101 -7.38 -2.98 7.14
C GLU A 101 -7.44 -2.33 5.75
N ALA A 102 -8.63 -1.88 5.35
CA ALA A 102 -8.83 -1.12 4.12
C ALA A 102 -7.99 0.18 4.12
N SER A 103 -7.96 0.95 5.22
CA SER A 103 -7.12 2.17 5.29
C SER A 103 -5.62 1.91 5.16
N LEU A 104 -5.17 0.70 5.52
CA LEU A 104 -3.78 0.25 5.39
C LEU A 104 -3.53 -0.52 4.10
N THR A 105 -4.50 -0.56 3.19
CA THR A 105 -4.39 -1.15 1.87
C THR A 105 -4.42 -0.05 0.83
N ALA A 106 -3.30 0.17 0.15
CA ALA A 106 -3.14 1.25 -0.79
C ALA A 106 -4.01 1.03 -2.02
N GLN A 107 -4.82 2.03 -2.36
CA GLN A 107 -5.69 2.03 -3.54
C GLN A 107 -4.90 2.08 -4.85
N ILE A 108 -3.69 2.67 -4.83
CA ILE A 108 -2.78 2.76 -5.98
C ILE A 108 -1.47 2.00 -5.68
N PRO A 109 -0.85 1.30 -6.65
CA PRO A 109 0.40 0.60 -6.44
C PRO A 109 1.49 1.57 -5.99
N PHE A 110 2.13 1.29 -4.85
CA PHE A 110 3.20 2.12 -4.31
C PHE A 110 4.52 1.38 -4.15
N GLN A 111 4.48 0.04 -4.21
CA GLN A 111 5.63 -0.84 -4.14
C GLN A 111 5.40 -2.10 -4.98
N HIS A 112 6.48 -2.77 -5.36
CA HIS A 112 6.48 -4.03 -6.10
C HIS A 112 7.73 -4.87 -5.77
N CYS A 113 7.73 -6.14 -6.19
CA CYS A 113 8.91 -6.99 -6.13
C CYS A 113 9.66 -6.97 -7.47
N LEU A 114 10.95 -6.62 -7.47
CA LEU A 114 11.78 -6.57 -8.68
C LEU A 114 11.94 -7.91 -9.41
N GLN A 115 11.78 -9.04 -8.71
CA GLN A 115 11.89 -10.36 -9.32
C GLN A 115 10.54 -10.79 -9.90
N CYS A 116 9.50 -10.84 -9.06
CA CYS A 116 8.18 -11.31 -9.47
C CYS A 116 7.51 -10.40 -10.51
N SER A 117 7.77 -9.09 -10.48
CA SER A 117 7.16 -8.17 -11.47
C SER A 117 7.70 -8.39 -12.88
N ARG A 118 8.89 -8.97 -13.05
CA ARG A 118 9.44 -9.32 -14.38
C ARG A 118 8.63 -10.41 -15.05
N GLU A 119 7.98 -11.26 -14.27
CA GLU A 119 7.05 -12.29 -14.73
C GLU A 119 5.62 -11.75 -14.91
N GLY A 120 5.43 -10.42 -14.86
CA GLY A 120 4.13 -9.77 -14.99
C GLY A 120 3.23 -9.90 -13.76
N LEU A 121 3.75 -10.35 -12.61
CA LEU A 121 2.94 -10.52 -11.41
C LEU A 121 2.64 -9.18 -10.74
N SER A 122 1.40 -9.02 -10.28
CA SER A 122 0.96 -7.98 -9.35
C SER A 122 0.19 -8.65 -8.22
N LEU A 123 0.66 -8.52 -6.98
CA LEU A 123 0.16 -9.31 -5.85
C LEU A 123 -0.52 -8.41 -4.80
N LYS A 124 -1.60 -8.92 -4.20
CA LYS A 124 -2.42 -8.20 -3.21
C LYS A 124 -1.60 -7.78 -2.01
N HIS A 125 -0.69 -8.62 -1.52
CA HIS A 125 0.15 -8.25 -0.40
C HIS A 125 1.01 -7.02 -0.70
N TRP A 126 1.39 -6.75 -1.95
CA TRP A 126 2.16 -5.54 -2.30
C TRP A 126 1.38 -4.26 -2.02
N ARG A 127 0.06 -4.30 -2.00
CA ARG A 127 -0.79 -3.14 -1.64
C ARG A 127 -0.83 -2.88 -0.14
N ARG A 128 -0.34 -3.78 0.72
CA ARG A 128 -0.44 -3.62 2.17
C ARG A 128 0.68 -2.70 2.68
N ALA A 129 0.31 -1.69 3.47
CA ALA A 129 1.23 -0.74 4.07
C ALA A 129 2.33 -1.41 4.91
N TRP A 130 2.03 -2.58 5.50
CA TRP A 130 2.96 -3.39 6.29
C TRP A 130 3.77 -4.39 5.47
N ALA A 131 3.46 -4.63 4.19
CA ALA A 131 4.23 -5.61 3.41
C ALA A 131 5.65 -5.10 3.19
N PHE A 132 6.64 -5.93 3.54
CA PHE A 132 8.05 -5.56 3.53
C PHE A 132 8.86 -6.43 2.57
N ASP A 133 8.71 -7.74 2.69
CA ASP A 133 9.31 -8.73 1.80
C ASP A 133 8.22 -9.38 0.95
N CYS A 134 8.55 -9.76 -0.29
CA CYS A 134 7.65 -10.47 -1.18
C CYS A 134 7.37 -11.86 -0.62
N GLN A 135 6.09 -12.20 -0.43
CA GLN A 135 5.69 -13.49 0.14
C GLN A 135 5.94 -14.67 -0.81
N VAL A 136 6.22 -14.41 -2.10
CA VAL A 136 6.51 -15.44 -3.11
C VAL A 136 8.00 -15.77 -3.17
N CYS A 137 8.88 -14.77 -3.24
CA CYS A 137 10.33 -14.99 -3.45
C CYS A 137 11.24 -14.47 -2.32
N GLY A 138 10.67 -13.87 -1.27
CA GLY A 138 11.43 -13.32 -0.14
C GLY A 138 12.22 -12.04 -0.43
N THR A 139 12.25 -11.57 -1.68
CA THR A 139 12.94 -10.31 -2.04
C THR A 139 12.19 -9.12 -1.43
N ARG A 140 12.95 -8.17 -0.85
CA ARG A 140 12.37 -6.94 -0.30
C ARG A 140 11.61 -6.15 -1.36
N LEU A 141 10.40 -5.69 -1.01
CA LEU A 141 9.61 -4.81 -1.87
C LEU A 141 10.28 -3.44 -2.01
N VAL A 142 10.23 -2.88 -3.20
CA VAL A 142 10.78 -1.57 -3.52
C VAL A 142 9.66 -0.63 -3.97
N PRO A 143 9.80 0.69 -3.77
CA PRO A 143 8.80 1.64 -4.26
C PRO A 143 8.60 1.56 -5.77
N THR A 144 7.36 1.78 -6.24
CA THR A 144 7.05 1.84 -7.67
C THR A 144 7.60 3.11 -8.32
N LEU A 145 7.66 4.21 -7.57
CA LEU A 145 8.20 5.49 -8.03
C LEU A 145 9.37 5.93 -7.15
N GLY A 146 10.25 6.75 -7.72
CA GLY A 146 11.44 7.27 -7.05
C GLY A 146 12.69 6.44 -7.33
N LYS A 147 13.86 7.10 -7.31
CA LYS A 147 15.14 6.41 -7.41
C LYS A 147 15.30 5.52 -6.18
N ALA A 148 15.74 4.27 -6.36
CA ALA A 148 16.48 3.61 -5.29
C ALA A 148 17.66 4.53 -5.00
N SER A 149 17.59 5.32 -3.93
CA SER A 149 18.71 6.21 -3.60
C SER A 149 19.96 5.34 -3.54
N GLY A 150 21.02 5.75 -4.25
CA GLY A 150 22.29 5.04 -4.24
C GLY A 150 22.90 4.96 -2.83
N GLU A 151 22.34 5.71 -1.89
CA GLU A 151 22.63 5.64 -0.46
C GLU A 151 21.98 4.38 0.13
N GLN A 152 22.80 3.35 0.36
CA GLN A 152 22.36 2.14 1.03
C GLN A 152 21.87 2.48 2.44
N MET A 153 20.57 2.29 2.67
CA MET A 153 19.98 2.48 3.99
C MET A 153 20.66 1.56 5.02
N PRO A 154 20.96 2.05 6.24
CA PRO A 154 21.62 1.24 7.26
C PRO A 154 20.85 -0.05 7.56
N GLU A 155 21.55 -1.18 7.60
CA GLU A 155 20.94 -2.50 7.81
C GLU A 155 20.13 -2.57 9.12
N LYS A 156 20.63 -1.92 10.17
CA LYS A 156 19.91 -1.81 11.46
C LYS A 156 18.54 -1.13 11.31
N LEU A 157 18.42 -0.13 10.43
CA LEU A 157 17.15 0.55 10.15
C LEU A 157 16.22 -0.39 9.39
N ILE A 158 16.73 -1.10 8.38
CA ILE A 158 15.99 -2.07 7.58
C ILE A 158 15.42 -3.17 8.47
N ASN A 159 16.23 -3.75 9.36
CA ASN A 159 15.78 -4.82 10.26
C ASN A 159 14.71 -4.35 11.25
N ARG A 160 14.84 -3.13 11.81
CA ARG A 160 13.79 -2.53 12.64
C ARG A 160 12.52 -2.26 11.86
N ALA A 161 12.63 -1.77 10.62
CA ALA A 161 11.49 -1.54 9.75
C ALA A 161 10.75 -2.85 9.44
N ARG A 162 11.47 -3.95 9.17
CA ARG A 162 10.88 -5.28 8.98
C ARG A 162 10.09 -5.74 10.22
N ASN A 163 10.66 -5.59 11.42
CA ASN A 163 9.97 -5.92 12.67
C ASN A 163 8.73 -5.04 12.88
N GLY A 164 8.83 -3.75 12.58
CA GLY A 164 7.72 -2.80 12.67
C GLY A 164 6.59 -3.11 11.71
N ALA A 165 6.92 -3.53 10.49
CA ALA A 165 5.98 -4.07 9.50
C ALA A 165 5.22 -5.28 10.06
N ALA A 166 5.91 -6.28 10.59
CA ALA A 166 5.25 -7.45 11.20
C ALA A 166 4.30 -7.07 12.36
N ARG A 167 4.67 -6.07 13.17
CA ARG A 167 3.80 -5.55 14.24
C ARG A 167 2.59 -4.81 13.70
N LEU A 168 2.75 -4.04 12.62
CA LEU A 168 1.65 -3.34 11.97
C LEU A 168 0.67 -4.33 11.35
N GLU A 169 1.19 -5.39 10.71
CA GLU A 169 0.38 -6.50 10.19
C GLU A 169 -0.44 -7.16 11.30
N TYR A 170 0.21 -7.52 12.41
CA TYR A 170 -0.44 -8.12 13.57
C TYR A 170 -1.55 -7.22 14.13
N ALA A 171 -1.28 -5.91 14.27
CA ALA A 171 -2.25 -4.94 14.76
C ALA A 171 -3.45 -4.76 13.80
N ALA A 172 -3.19 -4.80 12.48
CA ALA A 172 -4.22 -4.71 11.46
C ALA A 172 -5.12 -5.95 11.45
N ARG A 173 -4.52 -7.15 11.48
CA ARG A 173 -5.24 -8.44 11.40
C ARG A 173 -6.01 -8.79 12.66
N LEU A 174 -5.44 -8.59 13.85
CA LEU A 174 -6.13 -8.88 15.12
C LEU A 174 -7.17 -7.82 15.52
N ARG A 175 -7.38 -6.79 14.68
CA ARG A 175 -8.34 -5.70 14.91
C ARG A 175 -8.11 -4.98 16.25
N SER A 176 -6.91 -5.07 16.84
CA SER A 176 -6.57 -4.49 18.13
C SER A 176 -6.46 -2.97 18.03
N SER A 177 -7.53 -2.27 18.42
CA SER A 177 -7.61 -0.81 18.33
C SER A 177 -6.48 -0.12 19.10
N LYS A 178 -6.08 -0.67 20.25
CA LYS A 178 -5.01 -0.14 21.09
C LYS A 178 -3.64 -0.26 20.40
N GLN A 179 -3.34 -1.42 19.82
CA GLN A 179 -2.06 -1.65 19.15
C GLN A 179 -1.95 -0.83 17.87
N LEU A 180 -3.02 -0.76 17.07
CA LEU A 180 -3.04 0.06 15.87
C LEU A 180 -2.89 1.55 16.22
N ARG A 181 -3.61 2.07 17.23
CA ARG A 181 -3.41 3.45 17.70
C ARG A 181 -1.97 3.70 18.14
N ARG A 182 -1.35 2.77 18.85
CA ARG A 182 0.06 2.89 19.26
C ARG A 182 1.00 2.94 18.04
N ALA A 183 0.77 2.08 17.05
CA ALA A 183 1.54 2.07 15.81
C ALA A 183 1.38 3.38 15.04
N MET A 184 0.15 3.84 14.81
CA MET A 184 -0.12 5.10 14.11
C MET A 184 0.46 6.31 14.85
N ARG A 185 0.42 6.34 16.18
CA ARG A 185 1.11 7.38 16.97
C ARG A 185 2.62 7.36 16.77
N ALA A 186 3.23 6.18 16.65
CA ALA A 186 4.65 6.06 16.34
C ALA A 186 4.98 6.58 14.94
N VAL A 187 4.11 6.33 13.97
CA VAL A 187 4.24 6.88 12.61
C VAL A 187 4.12 8.39 12.61
N THR A 188 3.08 8.96 13.26
CA THR A 188 2.92 10.42 13.42
C THR A 188 4.16 11.05 14.03
N PHE A 189 4.70 10.42 15.07
CA PHE A 189 5.93 10.86 15.70
C PHE A 189 7.13 10.85 14.73
N ALA A 190 7.25 9.77 13.95
CA ALA A 190 8.34 9.58 13.00
C ALA A 190 8.31 10.61 11.84
N ILE A 191 7.13 10.88 11.30
CA ILE A 191 6.99 11.86 10.21
C ILE A 191 7.28 13.29 10.68
N SER A 192 6.89 13.64 11.92
CA SER A 192 7.23 14.93 12.53
C SER A 192 8.75 15.10 12.65
N LEU A 193 9.47 14.06 13.09
CA LEU A 193 10.93 14.09 13.16
C LEU A 193 11.61 14.23 11.81
N LYS A 194 11.03 13.64 10.75
CA LYS A 194 11.59 13.69 9.39
C LYS A 194 11.11 14.89 8.57
N ALA A 195 10.50 15.88 9.22
CA ALA A 195 9.95 17.05 8.56
C ALA A 195 8.96 16.71 7.42
N PHE A 196 8.37 15.52 7.46
CA PHE A 196 7.48 15.05 6.41
C PHE A 196 6.10 15.68 6.60
N ARG A 197 5.67 16.46 5.62
CA ARG A 197 4.33 17.06 5.58
C ARG A 197 3.38 16.08 4.88
N GLY A 198 2.57 15.36 5.64
CA GLY A 198 1.57 14.44 5.11
C GLY A 198 0.90 13.62 6.20
N ASP A 199 -0.12 12.86 5.81
CA ASP A 199 -0.83 11.94 6.71
C ASP A 199 0.03 10.68 7.00
N PRO A 200 -0.03 10.12 8.23
CA PRO A 200 0.64 8.87 8.57
C PRO A 200 0.41 7.68 7.62
N LEU A 201 -0.80 7.50 7.08
CA LEU A 201 -1.08 6.44 6.10
C LEU A 201 -0.34 6.68 4.80
N HIS A 202 -0.33 7.93 4.34
CA HIS A 202 0.41 8.32 3.14
C HIS A 202 1.92 8.13 3.31
N ALA A 203 2.47 8.34 4.51
CA ALA A 203 3.88 8.05 4.79
C ALA A 203 4.23 6.55 4.73
N LEU A 204 3.29 5.68 5.15
CA LEU A 204 3.46 4.22 5.08
C LEU A 204 3.25 3.65 3.67
N GLN A 205 2.41 4.31 2.86
CA GLN A 205 2.06 3.93 1.49
C GLN A 205 2.76 4.80 0.44
N GLY A 206 3.73 5.62 0.86
CA GLY A 206 4.39 6.59 -0.01
C GLY A 206 5.61 6.03 -0.72
N HIS A 207 6.02 6.72 -1.78
CA HIS A 207 7.18 6.35 -2.60
C HIS A 207 8.54 6.72 -1.97
N ARG A 208 8.54 7.57 -0.92
CA ARG A 208 9.75 7.95 -0.19
C ARG A 208 10.20 6.83 0.73
N LEU A 209 11.06 5.94 0.22
CA LEU A 209 11.54 4.76 0.93
C LEU A 209 12.07 5.08 2.34
N GLU A 210 12.89 6.11 2.49
CA GLU A 210 13.49 6.49 3.77
C GLU A 210 12.44 6.87 4.82
N VAL A 211 11.42 7.64 4.43
CA VAL A 211 10.32 8.05 5.31
C VAL A 211 9.55 6.80 5.73
N ARG A 212 9.23 5.92 4.78
CA ARG A 212 8.51 4.68 5.05
C ARG A 212 9.28 3.75 5.99
N LEU A 213 10.57 3.50 5.73
CA LEU A 213 11.43 2.68 6.57
C LEU A 213 11.54 3.27 7.99
N PHE A 214 11.69 4.58 8.10
CA PHE A 214 11.74 5.27 9.39
C PHE A 214 10.43 5.13 10.16
N CYS A 215 9.28 5.28 9.49
CA CYS A 215 7.96 5.09 10.09
C CYS A 215 7.75 3.66 10.60
N LEU A 216 8.10 2.66 9.79
CA LEU A 216 8.01 1.26 10.19
C LEU A 216 8.96 0.96 11.36
N ALA A 217 10.22 1.43 11.31
CA ALA A 217 11.17 1.25 12.41
C ALA A 217 10.69 1.92 13.71
N ALA A 218 9.99 3.05 13.63
CA ALA A 218 9.40 3.71 14.78
C ALA A 218 8.32 2.85 15.45
N ILE A 219 7.52 2.09 14.68
CA ILE A 219 6.52 1.16 15.23
C ILE A 219 7.19 0.08 16.10
N ASP A 220 8.34 -0.45 15.66
CA ASP A 220 9.12 -1.42 16.46
C ASP A 220 9.70 -0.77 17.72
N ALA A 221 10.36 0.38 17.56
CA ALA A 221 10.98 1.11 18.68
C ALA A 221 9.95 1.52 19.75
N ALA A 222 8.74 1.90 19.32
CA ALA A 222 7.67 2.33 20.21
C ALA A 222 7.12 1.20 21.08
N GLN A 223 7.43 -0.08 20.83
CA GLN A 223 7.01 -1.19 21.70
C GLN A 223 7.81 -1.26 22.99
N SER A 224 9.13 -1.13 22.88
CA SER A 224 10.08 -1.28 23.99
C SER A 224 10.43 0.06 24.66
N ARG A 225 10.20 1.18 23.97
CA ARG A 225 10.51 2.53 24.46
C ARG A 225 9.28 3.43 24.35
N PRO A 226 9.00 4.29 25.35
CA PRO A 226 8.11 5.44 25.15
C PRO A 226 8.57 6.25 23.94
N LEU A 227 7.63 6.82 23.17
CA LEU A 227 7.92 7.57 21.93
C LEU A 227 9.00 8.64 22.13
N VAL A 228 8.98 9.29 23.30
CA VAL A 228 10.01 10.21 23.75
C VAL A 228 11.41 9.58 23.68
N LYS A 229 11.64 8.47 24.38
CA LYS A 229 12.92 7.75 24.41
C LYS A 229 13.35 7.27 23.01
N ALA A 230 12.39 6.91 22.15
CA ALA A 230 12.67 6.56 20.76
C ALA A 230 13.21 7.77 19.96
N ALA A 231 12.60 8.95 20.12
CA ALA A 231 13.04 10.20 19.49
C ALA A 231 14.50 10.53 19.76
N ILE A 232 14.85 10.52 21.04
CA ILE A 232 16.18 10.84 21.52
C ILE A 232 17.16 9.83 20.95
N SER A 233 16.80 8.54 20.93
CA SER A 233 17.68 7.51 20.40
C SER A 233 17.93 7.60 18.88
N SER A 234 17.18 8.44 18.14
CA SER A 234 17.19 8.47 16.67
C SER A 234 18.21 9.43 16.06
N SER A 235 18.48 10.60 16.66
CA SER A 235 19.55 11.57 16.36
C SER A 235 19.17 12.92 17.01
N GLY A 236 20.07 13.90 17.08
CA GLY A 236 19.77 15.24 17.63
C GLY A 236 18.54 15.84 16.95
N ILE A 237 17.49 16.11 17.73
CA ILE A 237 16.25 16.71 17.24
C ILE A 237 16.58 18.16 16.91
N ASP A 238 16.53 18.53 15.63
CA ASP A 238 16.66 19.93 15.22
C ASP A 238 15.41 20.75 15.62
N ASP A 239 15.52 22.07 15.59
CA ASP A 239 14.42 22.97 15.99
C ASP A 239 13.17 22.79 15.12
N TYR A 240 13.33 22.34 13.88
CA TYR A 240 12.22 22.08 12.97
C TYR A 240 11.42 20.83 13.40
N ALA A 241 12.11 19.73 13.66
CA ALA A 241 11.56 18.49 14.18
C ALA A 241 10.89 18.72 15.54
N ARG A 242 11.45 19.61 16.37
CA ARG A 242 10.84 20.05 17.63
C ARG A 242 9.51 20.77 17.40
N VAL A 243 9.44 21.75 16.50
CA VAL A 243 8.20 22.46 16.17
C VAL A 243 7.15 21.50 15.57
N ALA A 244 7.56 20.57 14.72
CA ALA A 244 6.66 19.58 14.14
C ALA A 244 6.07 18.61 15.19
N LEU A 245 6.85 18.23 16.20
CA LEU A 245 6.39 17.43 17.33
C LEU A 245 5.43 18.21 18.23
N LEU A 246 5.73 19.48 18.53
CA LEU A 246 4.86 20.37 19.31
C LEU A 246 3.48 20.51 18.64
N ARG A 247 3.44 20.63 17.31
CA ARG A 247 2.17 20.69 16.55
C ARG A 247 1.41 19.36 16.54
N ALA A 248 2.11 18.24 16.37
CA ALA A 248 1.46 16.93 16.25
C ALA A 248 0.91 16.39 17.58
N PHE A 249 1.46 16.86 18.70
CA PHE A 249 1.11 16.42 20.05
C PHE A 249 0.73 17.59 20.97
N ASP A 250 0.16 18.66 20.40
CA ASP A 250 -0.25 19.88 21.09
C ASP A 250 -1.13 19.63 22.33
N LYS A 251 -1.99 18.60 22.24
CA LYS A 251 -2.90 18.14 23.31
C LYS A 251 -2.24 17.21 24.33
N GLU A 252 -0.95 16.92 24.23
CA GLU A 252 -0.23 15.98 25.09
C GLU A 252 0.97 16.64 25.82
N PRO A 253 0.73 17.60 26.74
CA PRO A 253 1.78 18.43 27.33
C PRO A 253 2.85 17.63 28.11
N ARG A 254 2.49 16.47 28.68
CA ARG A 254 3.44 15.58 29.37
C ARG A 254 4.45 14.94 28.42
N LEU A 255 4.01 14.58 27.21
CA LEU A 255 4.89 14.01 26.19
C LEU A 255 5.89 15.07 25.71
N LEU A 256 5.39 16.29 25.48
CA LEU A 256 6.19 17.44 25.06
C LEU A 256 7.23 17.85 26.12
N ALA A 257 6.81 17.94 27.39
CA ALA A 257 7.71 18.24 28.50
C ALA A 257 8.84 17.20 28.62
N ALA A 258 8.54 15.92 28.39
CA ALA A 258 9.53 14.85 28.42
C ALA A 258 10.50 14.91 27.22
N VAL A 259 10.03 15.27 26.02
CA VAL A 259 10.90 15.52 24.85
C VAL A 259 11.86 16.68 25.14
N ASP A 260 11.33 17.80 25.64
CA ASP A 260 12.12 19.00 25.96
C ASP A 260 13.12 18.79 27.11
N TYR A 261 12.74 18.03 28.14
CA TYR A 261 13.65 17.69 29.23
C TYR A 261 14.85 16.89 28.72
N ILE A 262 14.61 15.86 27.90
CA ILE A 262 15.71 14.98 27.49
C ILE A 262 16.54 15.60 26.36
N ALA A 263 15.96 16.42 25.48
CA ALA A 263 16.72 17.22 24.52
C ALA A 263 17.73 18.14 25.24
N ARG A 264 17.29 18.83 26.30
CA ARG A 264 18.15 19.67 27.15
C ARG A 264 19.26 18.88 27.86
N GLN A 265 18.94 17.69 28.40
CA GLN A 265 19.95 16.82 29.03
C GLN A 265 21.04 16.37 28.06
N ARG A 266 20.67 16.05 26.81
CA ARG A 266 21.64 15.68 25.78
C ARG A 266 22.50 16.84 25.31
N ALA A 267 21.93 18.03 25.11
CA ALA A 267 22.71 19.21 24.74
C ALA A 267 23.81 19.51 25.78
N LYS A 268 23.46 19.36 27.07
CA LYS A 268 24.44 19.45 28.18
C LYS A 268 25.51 18.37 28.11
N SER A 269 25.12 17.13 27.80
CA SER A 269 26.06 16.00 27.72
C SER A 269 27.04 16.13 26.54
N ILE A 270 26.56 16.57 25.37
CA ILE A 270 27.40 16.82 24.18
C ILE A 270 28.35 18.00 24.44
N GLY A 271 27.84 19.07 25.07
CA GLY A 271 28.68 20.21 25.48
C GLY A 271 29.76 19.81 26.49
N ALA A 272 29.46 18.94 27.44
CA ALA A 272 30.43 18.42 28.41
C ALA A 272 31.52 17.54 27.74
N MET A 273 31.13 16.63 26.84
CA MET A 273 32.08 15.78 26.11
C MET A 273 32.98 16.59 25.15
N ALA A 274 32.47 17.68 24.57
CA ALA A 274 33.26 18.58 23.72
C ALA A 274 34.30 19.37 24.56
N VAL A 275 33.98 19.70 25.81
CA VAL A 275 34.92 20.36 26.73
C VAL A 275 35.98 19.38 27.26
N GLU A 276 35.63 18.11 27.49
CA GLU A 276 36.60 17.07 27.89
C GLU A 276 37.55 16.64 26.77
N SER A 277 37.13 16.73 25.50
CA SER A 277 37.99 16.41 24.34
C SER A 277 39.01 17.50 23.99
N HIS A 278 38.92 18.67 24.62
CA HIS A 278 39.81 19.82 24.39
C HIS A 278 40.75 20.10 25.57
N ASN A 279 40.82 19.20 26.55
CA ASN A 279 41.78 19.22 27.67
C ASN A 279 42.81 18.09 27.54
#